data_AF-S6V5A5-F1
#
_entry.id   AF-S6V5A5-F1
#
_cell.length_a   1.000
_cell.length_b   1.000
_cell.length_c   1.000
_cell.angle_alpha   90.00
_cell.angle_beta   90.00
_cell.angle_gamma   90.00
#
_symmetry.space_group_name_H-M   'P 1'
#
loop_
_entity.id
_entity.type
_entity.pdbx_description
1 polymer ?
#
loop_
_entity_poly.entity_id
_entity_poly.type
_entity_poly.pdbx_seq_one_letter_code
_entity_poly.pdbx_strand_id
1 'polypeptide(L)' 'MSGFEQLFAGKLPKLIMFDLDGTLVDSVPDLAVAVDTMLAELGRPAAGLESVRAW' A
#
# COMPACT_ATOMS: atom_id res chain seq x y z
N MET A 1 -32.58 6.69 11.95
CA MET A 1 -31.50 6.03 11.19
C MET A 1 -30.27 6.91 11.27
N SER A 2 -29.15 6.35 11.69
CA SER A 2 -27.87 7.08 11.67
C SER A 2 -27.47 7.42 10.24
N GLY A 3 -26.67 8.48 10.04
CA GLY A 3 -26.14 8.82 8.71
C GLY A 3 -25.36 7.67 8.07
N PHE A 4 -24.68 6.85 8.88
CA PHE A 4 -23.96 5.67 8.41
C PHE A 4 -24.89 4.55 7.91
N GLU A 5 -26.06 4.33 8.53
CA GLU A 5 -27.01 3.32 8.03
C GLU A 5 -27.56 3.66 6.63
N GLN A 6 -27.64 4.95 6.29
CA GLN A 6 -28.06 5.41 4.96
C GLN A 6 -27.01 5.07 3.89
N LEU A 7 -25.72 4.99 4.26
CA LEU A 7 -24.62 4.63 3.34
C LEU A 7 -24.54 3.12 3.07
N PHE A 8 -25.13 2.29 3.94
CA PHE A 8 -25.00 0.83 3.90
C PHE A 8 -26.35 0.11 3.75
N ALA A 9 -27.23 0.61 2.87
CA ALA A 9 -28.53 -0.01 2.56
C ALA A 9 -29.38 -0.36 3.80
N GLY A 10 -29.33 0.48 4.84
CA GLY A 10 -30.12 0.34 6.06
C GLY A 10 -29.51 -0.57 7.14
N LYS A 11 -28.27 -1.05 6.98
CA LYS A 11 -27.58 -1.86 8.00
C LYS A 11 -26.07 -1.68 7.98
N LEU A 12 -25.47 -1.46 9.14
CA LEU A 12 -24.01 -1.35 9.24
C LEU A 12 -23.29 -2.66 8.91
N PRO A 13 -22.10 -2.60 8.29
CA PRO A 13 -21.25 -3.76 8.07
C PRO A 13 -20.83 -4.37 9.41
N LYS A 14 -20.85 -5.70 9.50
CA LYS A 14 -20.42 -6.43 10.72
C LYS A 14 -18.91 -6.62 10.81
N LEU A 15 -18.20 -6.43 9.70
CA LEU A 15 -16.76 -6.61 9.57
C LEU A 15 -16.26 -5.62 8.53
N ILE A 16 -15.10 -5.05 8.80
CA ILE A 16 -14.31 -4.28 7.85
C ILE A 16 -12.93 -4.91 7.84
N MET A 17 -12.45 -5.27 6.66
CA MET A 17 -11.09 -5.76 6.45
C MET A 17 -10.37 -4.74 5.60
N PHE A 18 -9.14 -4.45 5.99
CA PHE A 18 -8.25 -3.57 5.24
C PHE A 18 -7.16 -4.42 4.64
N ASP A 19 -6.80 -4.09 3.41
CA ASP A 19 -5.50 -4.49 2.89
C ASP A 19 -4.40 -3.85 3.75
N LEU A 20 -3.21 -4.45 3.78
CA LEU A 20 -2.11 -3.93 4.59
C LEU A 20 -1.31 -2.91 3.78
N ASP A 21 -0.74 -3.34 2.67
CA ASP A 21 0.16 -2.55 1.85
C ASP A 21 -0.60 -1.50 1.04
N GLY A 22 -0.13 -0.26 1.08
CA GLY A 22 -0.78 0.86 0.40
C GLY A 22 -2.11 1.32 1.01
N THR A 23 -2.71 0.56 1.92
CA THR A 23 -3.94 0.94 2.65
C THR A 23 -3.65 1.32 4.10
N LEU A 24 -2.97 0.46 4.87
CA LEU A 24 -2.58 0.74 6.25
C LEU A 24 -1.11 1.16 6.39
N VAL A 25 -0.26 0.71 5.46
CA VAL A 25 1.19 0.98 5.45
C VAL A 25 1.56 1.64 4.12
N ASP A 26 2.27 2.77 4.17
CA ASP A 26 2.97 3.30 2.99
C ASP A 26 4.24 2.48 2.75
N SER A 27 4.09 1.34 2.07
CA SER A 27 5.15 0.35 1.87
C SER A 27 6.12 0.71 0.73
N VAL A 28 5.80 1.71 -0.09
CA VAL A 28 6.60 2.08 -1.27
C VAL A 28 8.05 2.48 -0.92
N PRO A 29 8.33 3.28 0.13
CA PRO A 29 9.70 3.62 0.51
C PRO A 29 10.53 2.40 0.91
N ASP A 30 9.94 1.48 1.67
CA ASP A 30 10.63 0.27 2.13
C ASP A 30 10.89 -0.69 0.95
N LEU A 31 9.93 -0.83 0.04
CA LEU A 31 10.10 -1.58 -1.20
C LEU A 31 11.21 -0.97 -2.07
N ALA A 32 11.31 0.36 -2.14
CA ALA A 32 12.37 1.02 -2.90
C ALA A 32 13.76 0.73 -2.32
N VAL A 33 13.89 0.78 -0.99
CA VAL A 33 15.14 0.42 -0.30
C VAL A 33 15.51 -1.05 -0.57
N ALA A 34 14.55 -1.96 -0.47
CA ALA A 34 14.78 -3.38 -0.70
C ALA A 34 15.22 -3.68 -2.15
N VAL A 35 14.53 -3.06 -3.13
CA VAL A 35 14.86 -3.17 -4.56
C VAL A 35 16.25 -2.60 -4.84
N ASP A 36 16.55 -1.40 -4.36
CA ASP A 36 17.84 -0.75 -4.60
C ASP A 36 19.00 -1.52 -3.93
N THR A 37 18.76 -2.10 -2.75
CA THR A 37 19.73 -2.96 -2.06
C THR A 37 20.06 -4.19 -2.92
N MET A 38 19.03 -4.88 -3.42
CA MET A 38 19.22 -6.04 -4.29
C MET A 38 19.93 -5.67 -5.60
N LEU A 39 19.57 -4.55 -6.23
CA LEU A 39 20.21 -4.08 -7.46
C LEU A 39 21.70 -3.78 -7.24
N ALA A 40 22.05 -3.17 -6.11
CA ALA A 40 23.43 -2.90 -5.73
C ALA A 40 24.24 -4.20 -5.59
N GLU A 41 23.70 -5.24 -4.95
CA GLU A 41 24.34 -6.55 -4.83
C GLU A 41 24.60 -7.22 -6.19
N LEU A 42 23.75 -6.96 -7.17
CA LEU A 42 23.89 -7.45 -8.54
C LEU A 42 24.77 -6.55 -9.43
N GLY A 43 25.37 -5.50 -8.88
CA GLY A 43 26.16 -4.52 -9.64
C GLY A 43 25.33 -3.75 -10.66
N ARG A 44 24.05 -3.48 -10.36
CA ARG A 44 23.11 -2.73 -11.20
C ARG A 44 22.86 -1.34 -10.59
N PRO A 45 22.49 -0.34 -11.42
CA PRO A 45 22.07 0.95 -10.90
C PRO A 45 20.79 0.82 -10.07
N ALA A 46 20.63 1.67 -9.06
CA ALA A 46 19.40 1.82 -8.29
C ALA A 46 18.22 2.20 -9.22
N ALA A 47 17.04 1.65 -8.93
CA ALA A 47 15.80 2.00 -9.61
C ALA A 47 15.21 3.31 -9.06
N GLY A 48 15.38 3.54 -7.75
CA GLY A 48 14.88 4.71 -7.05
C GLY A 48 13.37 4.70 -6.82
N LEU A 49 12.94 5.57 -5.90
CA LEU A 49 11.56 5.61 -5.39
C LEU A 49 10.51 5.83 -6.48
N GLU A 50 10.75 6.75 -7.40
CA GLU A 50 9.75 7.10 -8.42
C GLU A 50 9.47 5.94 -9.38
N SER A 51 10.50 5.18 -9.75
CA SER A 51 10.34 3.98 -10.56
C SER A 51 9.55 2.93 -9.80
N VAL A 52 9.96 2.63 -8.56
CA VAL A 52 9.33 1.60 -7.72
C VAL A 52 7.88 1.94 -7.41
N ARG A 53 7.54 3.22 -7.24
CA ARG A 53 6.16 3.69 -7.02
C ARG A 53 5.24 3.44 -8.22
N ALA A 54 5.80 3.37 -9.43
CA ALA A 54 5.05 3.20 -10.67
C ALA A 54 4.94 1.73 -11.12
N TRP A 55 5.46 0.78 -10.34
CA TRP A 55 5.45 -0.65 -10.64
C TRP A 55 4.28 -1.40 -10.02
#